data_AF-A0A6N2K8M2-F1
#
_entry.id   AF-A0A6N2K8M2-F1
#
_cell.length_a   1.000
_cell.length_b   1.000
_cell.length_c   1.000
_cell.angle_alpha   90.00
_cell.angle_beta   90.00
_cell.angle_gamma   90.00
#
_symmetry.space_group_name_H-M   'P 1'
#
loop_
_entity.id
_entity.type
_entity.pdbx_description
1 polymer ?
#
loop_
_entity_poly.entity_id
_entity_poly.type
_entity_poly.pdbx_seq_one_letter_code
_entity_poly.pdbx_strand_id
1 'polypeptide(L)'
;MNSTVMIYNGPLHIFSQLRIFFYYCCNLYFAVDKVETLKRYKFSLAFENSNEEDYVTEKFFQSLVAGTIPVVIGAPNIQDFT
;
A
#
# COMPACT_ATOMS: atom_id res chain seq x y z
N MET A 1 -12.93 -9.80 -9.87
CA MET A 1 -11.81 -10.44 -9.14
C MET A 1 -12.00 -10.04 -7.69
N ASN A 2 -12.04 -10.99 -6.74
CA ASN A 2 -12.14 -10.63 -5.33
C ASN A 2 -10.78 -10.10 -4.87
N SER A 3 -10.64 -8.78 -4.79
CA SER A 3 -9.43 -8.09 -4.36
C SER A 3 -9.24 -8.31 -2.85
N THR A 4 -8.31 -9.17 -2.45
CA THR A 4 -7.99 -9.32 -1.02
C THR A 4 -7.26 -8.07 -0.52
N VAL A 5 -7.74 -7.46 0.56
CA VAL A 5 -7.09 -6.33 1.25
C VAL A 5 -6.78 -6.71 2.70
N MET A 6 -5.60 -6.34 3.18
CA MET A 6 -5.19 -6.55 4.58
C MET A 6 -5.19 -5.24 5.34
N ILE A 7 -6.09 -5.09 6.32
CA ILE A 7 -6.08 -3.94 7.23
C ILE A 7 -5.08 -4.20 8.36
N TYR A 8 -4.14 -3.29 8.55
CA TYR A 8 -3.12 -3.39 9.59
C TYR A 8 -3.44 -2.48 10.78
N ASN A 9 -3.52 -3.08 11.98
CA ASN A 9 -3.79 -2.37 13.24
C ASN A 9 -2.68 -2.57 14.29
N GLY A 10 -1.51 -3.04 13.85
CA GLY A 10 -0.38 -3.32 14.75
C GLY A 10 0.55 -2.13 14.97
N PRO A 11 1.64 -2.33 15.73
CA PRO A 11 2.61 -1.27 15.98
C PRO A 11 3.51 -0.99 14.76
N LEU A 12 3.54 0.26 14.30
CA LEU A 12 4.28 0.70 13.10
C LEU A 12 5.79 0.38 13.13
N HIS A 13 6.40 0.29 14.31
CA HIS A 13 7.84 0.02 14.44
C HIS A 13 8.25 -1.36 13.93
N ILE A 14 7.34 -2.30 13.71
CA ILE A 14 7.69 -3.60 13.13
C ILE A 14 8.16 -3.48 11.68
N PHE A 15 7.70 -2.45 10.97
CA PHE A 15 8.04 -2.24 9.57
C PHE A 15 9.43 -1.61 9.37
N SER A 16 10.05 -1.07 10.41
CA SER A 16 11.42 -0.56 10.32
C SER A 16 12.48 -1.67 10.28
N GLN A 17 12.12 -2.90 10.66
CA GLN A 17 13.05 -4.03 10.77
C GLN A 17 12.96 -5.00 9.58
N LEU A 18 11.91 -4.92 8.78
CA LEU A 18 11.74 -5.75 7.60
C LEU A 18 12.33 -5.02 6.38
N ARG A 19 12.93 -5.77 5.43
CA ARG A 19 13.26 -5.24 4.10
C ARG A 19 11.97 -5.00 3.32
N ILE A 20 11.27 -3.93 3.67
CA ILE A 20 10.01 -3.53 3.04
C ILE A 20 10.29 -2.42 2.05
N PHE A 21 9.76 -2.58 0.85
CA PHE A 21 9.73 -1.50 -0.11
C PHE A 21 8.62 -0.52 0.31
N PHE A 22 9.02 0.59 0.94
CA PHE A 22 8.09 1.65 1.28
C PHE A 22 7.69 2.45 0.04
N TYR A 23 6.42 2.82 0.01
CA TYR A 23 5.79 3.69 -0.98
C TYR A 23 6.61 4.96 -1.33
N TYR A 24 7.30 5.52 -0.33
CA TYR A 24 8.18 6.69 -0.48
C TYR A 24 9.42 6.44 -1.34
N CYS A 25 9.91 5.21 -1.41
CA CYS A 25 11.13 4.86 -2.15
C CYS A 25 10.97 5.13 -3.66
N CYS A 26 9.81 4.84 -4.24
CA CYS A 26 9.60 5.06 -5.68
C CYS A 26 9.61 6.53 -6.12
N ASN A 27 9.27 7.48 -5.25
CA ASN A 27 9.39 8.90 -5.60
C ASN A 27 10.83 9.42 -5.50
N LEU A 28 11.74 8.70 -4.82
CA LEU A 28 13.12 9.11 -4.61
C LEU A 28 14.12 8.47 -5.60
N TYR A 29 13.81 7.29 -6.14
CA TYR A 29 14.61 6.63 -7.17
C TYR A 29 14.10 7.04 -8.56
N PHE A 30 14.69 8.10 -9.11
CA PHE A 30 14.38 8.78 -10.38
C PHE A 30 14.31 7.91 -11.67
N ALA A 31 14.38 6.57 -11.60
CA ALA A 31 14.53 5.72 -12.77
C ALA A 31 13.77 4.38 -12.75
N VAL A 32 12.93 4.09 -11.73
CA VAL A 32 12.24 2.79 -11.65
C VAL A 32 10.73 2.98 -11.67
N ASP A 33 10.06 2.33 -12.63
CA ASP A 33 8.59 2.29 -12.68
C ASP A 33 8.05 1.60 -11.42
N LYS A 34 7.16 2.32 -10.74
CA LYS A 34 6.61 1.91 -9.45
C LYS A 34 5.72 0.69 -9.55
N VAL A 35 4.82 0.65 -10.52
CA VAL A 35 3.90 -0.49 -10.71
C VAL A 35 4.71 -1.74 -11.08
N GLU A 36 5.73 -1.58 -11.93
CA GLU A 36 6.62 -2.66 -12.32
C GLU A 36 7.49 -3.17 -11.17
N THR A 37 7.86 -2.30 -10.23
CA THR A 37 8.54 -2.71 -9.01
C THR A 37 7.60 -3.50 -8.09
N LEU A 38 6.38 -2.99 -7.90
CA LEU A 38 5.38 -3.60 -7.02
C LEU A 38 4.99 -5.01 -7.49
N LYS A 39 4.88 -5.27 -8.79
CA LYS A 39 4.60 -6.60 -9.36
C LYS A 39 5.54 -7.71 -8.89
N ARG A 40 6.75 -7.37 -8.42
CA ARG A 40 7.74 -8.34 -7.92
C ARG A 40 7.43 -8.84 -6.51
N TYR A 41 6.46 -8.22 -5.83
CA TYR A 41 6.12 -8.51 -4.44
C TYR A 41 4.66 -8.96 -4.33
N LYS A 42 4.38 -9.81 -3.35
CA LYS A 42 3.01 -10.25 -3.05
C LYS A 42 2.21 -9.18 -2.30
N PHE A 43 2.90 -8.39 -1.49
CA PHE A 43 2.31 -7.38 -0.62
C PHE A 43 2.90 -6.02 -0.93
N SER A 44 2.09 -4.99 -0.77
CA SER A 44 2.47 -3.58 -0.89
C SER A 44 1.93 -2.82 0.31
N LEU A 45 2.71 -1.85 0.82
CA LEU A 45 2.24 -0.97 1.88
C LEU A 45 1.56 0.24 1.27
N ALA A 46 0.25 0.36 1.50
CA ALA A 46 -0.58 1.47 1.05
C ALA A 46 -1.07 2.27 2.28
N PHE A 47 -0.13 2.87 3.01
CA PHE A 47 -0.43 3.64 4.22
C PHE A 47 -0.71 5.09 3.88
N GLU A 48 -1.87 5.56 4.31
CA GLU A 48 -2.25 6.95 4.20
C GLU A 48 -1.64 7.79 5.33
N ASN A 49 -1.49 9.08 5.03
CA ASN A 49 -0.91 10.03 5.98
C ASN A 49 -1.87 10.35 7.14
N SER A 50 -3.15 10.05 6.99
CA SER A 50 -4.19 10.20 8.01
C SER A 50 -5.20 9.05 7.94
N ASN A 51 -5.93 8.86 9.03
CA ASN A 51 -7.02 7.90 9.13
C ASN A 51 -8.34 8.67 9.07
N GLU A 52 -8.80 8.94 7.85
CA GLU A 52 -9.98 9.73 7.54
C GLU A 52 -10.91 8.95 6.61
N GLU A 53 -12.21 9.06 6.83
CA GLU A 53 -13.23 8.46 5.95
C GLU A 53 -13.03 8.95 4.51
N ASP A 54 -13.17 8.05 3.55
CA ASP A 54 -12.97 8.29 2.11
C ASP A 54 -11.56 8.77 1.70
N TYR A 55 -10.61 8.88 2.64
CA TYR A 55 -9.23 9.26 2.33
C TYR A 55 -8.45 8.08 1.77
N VAL A 56 -8.71 7.77 0.50
CA VAL A 56 -8.07 6.68 -0.26
C VAL A 56 -7.35 7.27 -1.47
N THR A 57 -6.03 7.12 -1.52
CA THR A 57 -5.19 7.74 -2.57
C THR A 57 -4.66 6.71 -3.56
N GLU A 58 -3.82 7.16 -4.50
CA GLU A 58 -3.18 6.31 -5.50
C GLU A 58 -2.31 5.20 -4.90
N LYS A 59 -1.95 5.30 -3.61
CA LYS A 59 -1.34 4.23 -2.79
C LYS A 59 -2.06 2.91 -2.93
N PHE A 60 -3.35 2.95 -2.69
CA PHE A 60 -4.22 1.79 -2.69
C PHE A 60 -4.44 1.27 -4.12
N PHE A 61 -4.84 2.15 -5.04
CA PHE A 61 -5.16 1.73 -6.41
C PHE A 61 -3.95 1.18 -7.18
N GLN A 62 -2.76 1.75 -7.01
CA GLN A 62 -1.55 1.24 -7.66
C GLN A 62 -1.16 -0.15 -7.15
N SER A 63 -1.49 -0.46 -5.90
CA SER A 63 -1.29 -1.79 -5.33
C SER A 63 -2.18 -2.83 -6.02
N LEU A 64 -3.45 -2.49 -6.24
CA LEU A 64 -4.41 -3.31 -6.98
C LEU A 64 -4.00 -3.48 -8.45
N VAL A 65 -3.63 -2.39 -9.13
CA VAL A 65 -3.17 -2.42 -10.54
C VAL A 65 -1.89 -3.25 -10.69
N ALA A 66 -0.99 -3.23 -9.71
CA ALA A 66 0.20 -4.06 -9.70
C ALA A 66 -0.07 -5.55 -9.41
N GLY A 67 -1.30 -5.94 -9.11
CA GLY A 67 -1.65 -7.31 -8.74
C GLY A 67 -1.15 -7.74 -7.37
N THR A 68 -0.84 -6.76 -6.50
CA THR A 68 -0.37 -7.00 -5.14
C THR A 68 -1.54 -6.97 -4.15
N ILE A 69 -1.37 -7.58 -2.98
CA ILE A 69 -2.29 -7.47 -1.86
C ILE A 69 -1.92 -6.21 -1.07
N PRO A 70 -2.75 -5.15 -1.07
CA PRO A 70 -2.47 -3.95 -0.30
C PRO A 70 -2.61 -4.24 1.20
N VAL A 71 -1.59 -3.86 1.96
CA VAL A 71 -1.62 -3.75 3.42
C VAL A 71 -1.87 -2.29 3.75
N VAL A 72 -3.02 -2.00 4.35
CA VAL A 72 -3.54 -0.63 4.49
C VAL A 72 -3.58 -0.17 5.94
N ILE A 73 -3.27 1.10 6.12
CA ILE A 73 -3.56 1.92 7.31
C ILE A 73 -4.06 3.24 6.72
N GLY A 74 -5.26 3.67 7.08
CA GLY A 74 -5.90 4.81 6.42
C GLY A 74 -7.41 4.72 6.61
N ALA A 75 -8.17 5.07 5.57
CA ALA A 75 -9.63 5.13 5.61
C ALA A 75 -10.30 3.95 6.32
N PRO A 76 -11.15 4.18 7.35
CA PRO A 76 -11.87 3.10 8.04
C PRO A 76 -12.78 2.29 7.12
N ASN A 77 -13.28 2.93 6.06
CA ASN A 77 -14.19 2.38 5.07
C ASN A 77 -13.49 1.92 3.78
N ILE A 78 -12.19 1.59 3.84
CA ILE A 78 -11.39 1.15 2.68
C ILE A 78 -12.01 -0.02 1.89
N GLN A 79 -12.83 -0.84 2.54
CA GLN A 79 -13.52 -1.98 1.94
C GLN A 79 -14.62 -1.57 0.94
N ASP A 80 -15.07 -0.32 0.97
CA ASP A 80 -16.03 0.20 0.01
C ASP A 80 -15.39 0.46 -1.37
N PHE A 81 -14.06 0.40 -1.46
CA PHE A 81 -13.27 0.72 -2.66
C PHE A 81 -12.64 -0.52 -3.34
N THR A 82 -13.00 -1.74 -2.92
CA THR A 82 -12.37 -3.01 -3.37
C THR A 82 -13.15 -3.85 -4.37
#